data_AF-A0A0R2B5X8-F1
#
_entry.id   AF-A0A0R2B5X8-F1
#
_cell.length_a   1.000
_cell.length_b   1.000
_cell.length_c   1.000
_cell.angle_alpha   90.00
_cell.angle_beta   90.00
_cell.angle_gamma   90.00
#
_symmetry.space_group_name_H-M   'P 1'
#
loop_
_entity.id
_entity.type
_entity.pdbx_description
1 polymer ?
#
loop_
_entity_poly.entity_id
_entity_poly.type
_entity_poly.pdbx_seq_one_letter_code
_entity_poly.pdbx_strand_id
1 'polypeptide(L)'
;MGLPVEKAVETVATYNDYCDRKDDADFGKDPQYLVKVAQGPFYGFELNVGAFCTMGGLQVSTENEVLDDNGDKIDGLYAAGNDAAGLAGDTYGPNMPGTCVGYAFYSGRNSGKHAASYTKNLTVTE
;
A
#
# COMPACT_ATOMS: atom_id res chain seq x y z
N MET A 1 -22.00 12.91 14.33
CA MET A 1 -20.76 12.35 14.92
C MET A 1 -20.95 11.82 16.34
N GLY A 2 -21.85 12.35 17.18
CA GLY A 2 -22.16 11.72 18.49
C GLY A 2 -21.03 11.74 19.52
N LEU A 3 -20.01 12.59 19.32
CA LEU A 3 -18.86 12.70 20.21
C LEU A 3 -19.23 13.48 21.48
N PRO A 4 -18.66 13.15 22.66
CA PRO A 4 -18.79 13.96 23.86
C PRO A 4 -18.18 15.35 23.62
N VAL A 5 -19.03 16.39 23.66
CA VAL A 5 -18.66 17.75 23.24
C VAL A 5 -17.47 18.30 24.03
N GLU A 6 -17.52 18.21 25.36
CA GLU A 6 -16.48 18.73 26.24
C GLU A 6 -15.11 18.08 25.96
N LYS A 7 -15.10 16.76 25.80
CA LYS A 7 -13.87 16.01 25.49
C LYS A 7 -13.33 16.35 24.11
N ALA A 8 -14.20 16.48 23.11
CA ALA A 8 -13.77 16.87 21.77
C ALA A 8 -13.12 18.27 21.75
N VAL A 9 -13.69 19.24 22.47
CA VAL A 9 -13.13 20.59 22.60
C VAL A 9 -11.78 20.55 23.34
N GLU A 10 -11.68 19.81 24.43
CA GLU A 10 -10.45 19.62 25.22
C GLU A 10 -9.33 18.99 24.37
N THR A 11 -9.65 17.94 23.60
CA THR A 11 -8.70 17.28 22.70
C THR A 11 -8.19 18.23 21.62
N VAL A 12 -9.07 19.02 20.99
CA VAL A 12 -8.65 20.00 19.96
C VAL A 12 -7.77 21.10 20.57
N ALA A 13 -8.11 21.60 21.77
CA ALA A 13 -7.30 22.59 22.47
C ALA A 13 -5.90 22.04 22.80
N THR A 14 -5.84 20.82 23.32
CA THR A 14 -4.59 20.11 23.65
C THR A 14 -3.73 19.89 22.40
N TYR A 15 -4.32 19.39 21.31
CA TYR A 15 -3.61 19.21 20.05
C TYR A 15 -3.11 20.54 19.45
N ASN A 16 -3.87 21.63 19.60
CA ASN A 16 -3.43 22.95 19.18
C ASN A 16 -2.23 23.47 20.00
N ASP A 17 -2.17 23.17 21.30
CA ASP A 17 -0.99 23.43 22.14
C ASP A 17 0.21 22.61 21.67
N TYR A 18 0.03 21.32 21.36
CA TYR A 18 1.09 20.46 20.79
C TYR A 18 1.67 21.06 19.51
N CYS A 19 0.82 21.64 18.66
CA CYS A 19 1.25 22.32 17.45
C CYS A 19 2.12 23.57 17.72
N ASP A 20 1.84 24.31 18.80
CA ASP A 20 2.61 25.51 19.19
C ASP A 20 3.96 25.13 19.76
N ARG A 21 3.99 24.17 20.68
CA ARG A 21 5.23 23.72 21.34
C ARG A 21 6.05 22.74 20.51
N LYS A 22 5.52 22.27 19.38
CA LYS A 22 6.17 21.31 18.48
C LYS A 22 6.52 19.99 19.19
N ASP A 23 5.63 19.54 20.04
CA ASP A 23 5.77 18.29 20.79
C ASP A 23 4.38 17.70 21.04
N ASP A 24 4.14 16.52 20.49
CA ASP A 24 2.96 15.70 20.76
C ASP A 24 3.34 14.67 21.83
N ALA A 25 3.10 15.01 23.10
CA ALA A 25 3.52 14.18 24.23
C ALA A 25 2.72 12.88 24.35
N ASP A 26 1.55 12.79 23.71
CA ASP A 26 0.69 11.61 23.84
C ASP A 26 1.08 10.53 22.82
N PHE A 27 1.38 10.93 21.59
CA PHE A 27 1.60 9.97 20.49
C PHE A 27 2.91 10.17 19.72
N GLY A 28 3.70 11.19 20.04
CA GLY A 28 5.02 11.41 19.44
C GLY A 28 4.98 11.75 17.96
N LYS A 29 3.88 12.33 17.47
CA LYS A 29 3.76 12.74 16.07
C LYS A 29 4.86 13.76 15.72
N ASP A 30 5.56 13.51 14.61
CA ASP A 30 6.63 14.39 14.14
C ASP A 30 6.11 15.84 14.00
N PRO A 31 6.82 16.84 14.55
CA PRO A 31 6.39 18.23 14.54
C PRO A 31 6.13 18.82 13.15
N GLN A 32 6.74 18.25 12.10
CA GLN A 32 6.49 18.66 10.72
C GLN A 32 5.06 18.34 10.25
N TYR A 33 4.40 17.35 10.87
CA TYR A 33 3.04 16.93 10.52
C TYR A 33 1.97 17.50 11.46
N LEU A 34 2.35 18.30 12.46
CA LEU A 34 1.42 18.98 13.35
C LEU A 34 0.80 20.20 12.65
N VAL A 35 -0.52 20.19 12.54
CA VAL A 35 -1.32 21.22 11.86
C VAL A 35 -2.47 21.61 12.76
N LYS A 36 -2.54 22.88 13.16
CA LYS A 36 -3.58 23.39 14.05
C LYS A 36 -4.99 23.26 13.46
N VAL A 37 -5.95 22.97 14.33
CA VAL A 37 -7.38 23.01 14.07
C VAL A 37 -7.97 24.20 14.86
N ALA A 38 -7.79 25.41 14.32
CA ALA A 38 -8.13 26.66 15.05
C ALA A 38 -9.23 27.48 14.38
N GLN A 39 -9.37 27.40 13.06
CA GLN A 39 -10.32 28.21 12.30
C GLN A 39 -11.31 27.32 11.56
N GLY A 40 -12.59 27.63 11.72
CA GLY A 40 -13.67 26.92 11.03
C GLY A 40 -13.82 27.33 9.55
N PRO A 41 -14.67 26.63 8.80
CA PRO A 41 -15.55 25.53 9.25
C PRO A 41 -14.76 24.27 9.62
N PHE A 42 -15.23 23.55 10.65
CA PHE A 42 -14.63 22.29 11.09
C PHE A 42 -15.31 21.11 10.41
N TYR A 43 -14.52 20.08 10.09
CA TYR A 43 -14.96 18.86 9.43
C TYR A 43 -14.59 17.64 10.26
N GLY A 44 -15.41 16.60 10.19
CA GLY A 44 -15.12 15.32 10.81
C GLY A 44 -15.78 14.18 10.04
N PHE A 45 -15.10 13.04 10.04
CA PHE A 45 -15.50 11.84 9.32
C PHE A 45 -15.46 10.66 10.30
N GLU A 46 -16.44 9.77 10.22
CA GLU A 46 -16.40 8.50 10.92
C GLU A 46 -15.65 7.50 10.05
N LEU A 47 -14.53 6.97 10.57
CA LEU A 47 -13.70 5.99 9.88
C LEU A 47 -13.82 4.65 10.61
N ASN A 48 -13.90 3.58 9.84
CA ASN A 48 -13.90 2.20 10.32
C ASN A 48 -12.80 1.41 9.61
N VAL A 49 -12.41 0.28 10.21
CA VAL A 49 -11.45 -0.64 9.58
C VAL A 49 -12.12 -1.33 8.40
N GLY A 50 -11.45 -1.32 7.24
CA GLY A 50 -11.88 -2.03 6.04
C GLY A 50 -10.73 -2.86 5.46
N ALA A 51 -11.07 -3.95 4.77
CA ALA A 51 -10.10 -4.72 4.00
C ALA A 51 -9.65 -3.88 2.79
N PHE A 52 -8.37 -3.54 2.73
CA PHE A 52 -7.82 -2.67 1.69
C PHE A 52 -7.28 -3.46 0.50
N CYS A 53 -6.34 -4.37 0.73
CA CYS A 53 -5.76 -5.26 -0.27
C CYS A 53 -5.22 -6.55 0.37
N THR A 54 -4.91 -7.54 -0.47
CA THR A 54 -4.18 -8.74 -0.05
C THR A 54 -2.69 -8.54 -0.24
N MET A 55 -1.90 -9.10 0.68
CA MET A 55 -0.43 -9.10 0.60
C MET A 55 0.12 -10.33 -0.12
N GLY A 56 -0.64 -11.42 -0.12
CA GLY A 56 -0.33 -12.62 -0.88
C GLY A 56 -0.70 -12.50 -2.35
N GLY A 57 -0.59 -13.62 -3.06
CA GLY A 57 -0.85 -13.76 -4.48
C GLY A 57 -0.16 -15.02 -5.01
N LEU A 58 -0.12 -15.16 -6.33
CA LEU A 58 0.66 -16.20 -7.00
C LEU A 58 2.14 -15.92 -6.77
N GLN A 59 2.89 -16.93 -6.33
CA GLN A 59 4.34 -16.80 -6.25
C GLN A 59 4.92 -16.65 -7.66
N VAL A 60 5.82 -15.69 -7.84
CA VAL A 60 6.42 -15.41 -9.15
C VAL A 60 7.94 -15.36 -9.08
N SER A 61 8.58 -15.66 -10.20
CA SER A 61 10.00 -15.43 -10.43
C SER A 61 10.32 -13.93 -10.56
N THR A 62 11.61 -13.60 -10.75
CA THR A 62 12.07 -12.24 -11.09
C THR A 62 11.59 -11.73 -12.46
N GLU A 63 11.16 -12.63 -13.34
CA GLU A 63 10.60 -12.31 -14.67
C GLU A 63 9.06 -12.32 -14.67
N ASN A 64 8.45 -12.43 -13.48
CA ASN A 64 7.01 -12.47 -13.23
C ASN A 64 6.29 -13.71 -13.79
N GLU A 65 7.00 -14.82 -14.00
CA GLU A 65 6.39 -16.11 -14.33
C GLU A 65 5.82 -16.74 -13.07
N VAL A 66 4.63 -17.33 -13.15
CA VAL A 66 4.00 -18.00 -12.01
C VAL A 66 4.74 -19.29 -11.70
N LEU A 67 4.99 -19.54 -10.41
CA LEU A 67 5.60 -20.76 -9.91
C LEU A 67 4.51 -21.72 -9.41
N ASP A 68 4.73 -23.01 -9.61
CA ASP A 68 3.93 -24.08 -9.03
C ASP A 68 4.35 -24.38 -7.57
N ASP A 69 3.71 -25.37 -6.96
CA ASP A 69 3.98 -25.78 -5.57
C ASP A 69 5.38 -26.36 -5.34
N ASN A 70 6.09 -26.76 -6.41
CA ASN A 70 7.48 -27.22 -6.36
C ASN A 70 8.48 -26.07 -6.57
N GLY A 71 7.99 -24.88 -6.90
CA GLY A 71 8.81 -23.73 -7.27
C GLY A 71 9.24 -23.71 -8.74
N ASP A 72 8.70 -24.62 -9.56
CA ASP A 72 8.95 -24.68 -10.99
C ASP A 72 8.08 -23.67 -11.74
N LYS A 73 8.61 -23.10 -12.82
CA LYS A 73 7.87 -22.14 -13.65
C LYS A 73 6.73 -22.84 -14.38
N ILE A 74 5.54 -22.25 -14.36
CA ILE A 74 4.41 -22.67 -15.20
C ILE A 74 4.54 -21.97 -16.56
N ASP A 75 4.88 -22.75 -17.58
CA ASP A 75 5.15 -22.24 -18.93
C ASP A 75 4.02 -21.37 -19.49
N GLY A 76 4.37 -20.14 -19.88
CA GLY A 76 3.44 -19.19 -20.48
C GLY A 76 2.50 -18.47 -19.50
N LEU A 77 2.56 -18.78 -18.19
CA LEU A 77 1.73 -18.14 -17.18
C LEU A 77 2.51 -17.06 -16.42
N TYR A 78 1.95 -15.85 -16.37
CA TYR A 78 2.54 -14.69 -15.70
C TYR A 78 1.51 -14.01 -14.82
N ALA A 79 1.96 -13.44 -13.69
CA ALA A 79 1.12 -12.66 -12.79
C ALA A 79 1.75 -11.30 -12.49
N ALA A 80 0.91 -10.29 -12.26
CA ALA A 80 1.32 -8.92 -12.04
C ALA A 80 0.42 -8.22 -11.01
N GLY A 81 0.93 -7.16 -10.40
CA GLY A 81 0.18 -6.35 -9.45
C GLY A 81 -0.21 -7.17 -8.23
N ASN A 82 -1.44 -6.98 -7.77
CA ASN A 82 -1.94 -7.61 -6.55
C ASN A 82 -2.25 -9.11 -6.69
N ASP A 83 -2.23 -9.64 -7.92
CA ASP A 83 -2.34 -11.08 -8.17
C ASP A 83 -0.99 -11.79 -8.02
N ALA A 84 0.12 -11.06 -8.04
CA ALA A 84 1.47 -11.59 -7.83
C ALA A 84 1.95 -11.31 -6.40
N ALA A 85 2.44 -12.34 -5.72
CA ALA A 85 3.22 -12.18 -4.50
C ALA A 85 4.63 -11.66 -4.82
N GLY A 86 5.34 -11.13 -3.81
CA GLY A 86 6.78 -10.88 -3.88
C GLY A 86 7.23 -9.43 -3.70
N LEU A 87 6.33 -8.43 -3.80
CA LEU A 87 6.68 -7.05 -3.44
C LEU A 87 6.84 -6.89 -1.93
N ALA A 88 5.93 -7.49 -1.19
CA ALA A 88 5.83 -7.38 0.24
C ALA A 88 5.73 -8.80 0.81
N GLY A 89 6.50 -9.04 1.87
CA GLY A 89 6.41 -10.28 2.63
C GLY A 89 5.24 -10.22 3.60
N ASP A 90 5.48 -10.56 4.86
CA ASP A 90 4.42 -10.65 5.88
C ASP A 90 3.73 -9.31 6.20
N THR A 91 4.33 -8.17 5.83
CA THR A 91 3.80 -6.85 6.17
C THR A 91 3.84 -5.88 5.00
N TYR A 92 2.81 -5.03 4.88
CA TYR A 92 2.80 -3.88 3.99
C TYR A 92 3.57 -2.74 4.67
N GLY A 93 4.71 -2.33 4.11
CA GLY A 93 5.53 -1.27 4.69
C GLY A 93 4.79 0.07 4.71
N PRO A 94 4.28 0.56 5.87
CA PRO A 94 3.46 1.78 5.91
C PRO A 94 4.29 3.05 5.64
N ASN A 95 5.61 2.96 5.79
CA ASN A 95 6.56 4.05 5.60
C ASN A 95 6.92 4.32 4.12
N MET A 96 6.45 3.47 3.20
CA MET A 96 6.68 3.62 1.76
C MET A 96 5.34 3.64 1.03
N PRO A 97 4.63 4.78 1.02
CA PRO A 97 3.38 4.91 0.29
C PRO A 97 3.63 4.73 -1.21
N GLY A 98 2.65 4.17 -1.91
CA GLY A 98 2.71 3.97 -3.36
C GLY A 98 3.47 2.72 -3.84
N THR A 99 3.94 1.87 -2.94
CA THR A 99 4.63 0.61 -3.31
C THR A 99 3.75 -0.31 -4.15
N CYS A 100 2.48 -0.53 -3.76
CA CYS A 100 1.54 -1.37 -4.51
C CYS A 100 1.38 -0.88 -5.97
N VAL A 101 1.16 0.41 -6.19
CA VAL A 101 1.03 0.98 -7.55
C VAL A 101 2.36 0.91 -8.31
N GLY A 102 3.49 1.19 -7.65
CA GLY A 102 4.81 1.06 -8.25
C GLY A 102 5.10 -0.37 -8.73
N TYR A 103 4.73 -1.36 -7.92
CA TYR A 103 4.86 -2.77 -8.30
C TYR A 103 3.94 -3.12 -9.46
N ALA A 104 2.67 -2.72 -9.44
CA ALA A 104 1.74 -2.99 -10.53
C ALA A 104 2.26 -2.48 -11.88
N PHE A 105 2.85 -1.27 -11.92
CA PHE A 105 3.50 -0.74 -13.12
C PHE A 105 4.71 -1.58 -13.54
N TYR A 106 5.60 -1.88 -12.61
CA TYR A 106 6.79 -2.67 -12.87
C TYR A 106 6.43 -4.07 -13.38
N SER A 107 5.67 -4.84 -12.59
CA SER A 107 5.33 -6.22 -12.88
C SER A 107 4.48 -6.32 -14.14
N GLY A 108 3.53 -5.41 -14.36
CA GLY A 108 2.71 -5.42 -15.57
C GLY A 108 3.55 -5.25 -16.84
N ARG A 109 4.51 -4.32 -16.82
CA ARG A 109 5.47 -4.14 -17.91
C ARG A 109 6.41 -5.34 -18.05
N ASN A 110 6.85 -5.91 -16.94
CA ASN A 110 7.80 -7.02 -16.92
C ASN A 110 7.16 -8.31 -17.44
N SER A 111 5.99 -8.69 -16.92
CA SER A 111 5.17 -9.81 -17.42
C SER A 111 4.87 -9.66 -18.90
N GLY A 112 4.43 -8.47 -19.34
CA GLY A 112 4.11 -8.24 -20.75
C GLY A 112 5.31 -8.45 -21.69
N LYS A 113 6.52 -8.03 -21.28
CA LYS A 113 7.74 -8.25 -22.06
C LYS A 113 8.11 -9.73 -22.17
N HIS A 114 8.07 -10.46 -21.05
CA HIS A 114 8.46 -11.86 -21.05
C HIS A 114 7.42 -12.75 -21.74
N ALA A 115 6.13 -12.49 -21.53
CA ALA A 115 5.06 -13.16 -22.28
C ALA A 115 5.19 -12.93 -23.80
N ALA A 116 5.51 -11.70 -24.24
CA ALA A 116 5.76 -11.42 -25.64
C ALA A 116 7.00 -12.11 -26.21
N SER A 117 8.07 -12.26 -25.42
CA SER A 117 9.26 -13.02 -25.83
C SER A 117 8.99 -14.53 -25.89
N TYR A 118 8.28 -15.07 -24.90
CA TYR A 118 7.88 -16.48 -24.85
C TYR A 118 7.07 -16.87 -26.10
N THR A 119 6.05 -16.08 -26.45
CA THR A 119 5.21 -16.33 -27.64
C THR A 119 5.97 -16.31 -28.96
N LYS A 120 7.01 -15.48 -29.11
CA LYS A 120 7.88 -15.50 -30.32
C LYS A 120 8.71 -16.77 -30.43
N ASN A 121 9.06 -17.38 -29.30
CA ASN A 121 9.86 -18.60 -29.26
C ASN A 121 8.99 -19.85 -29.48
N LEU A 122 7.66 -19.77 -29.29
CA LEU A 122 6.73 -20.85 -29.62
C LEU A 122 6.59 -21.09 -31.13
N THR A 123 6.93 -20.11 -31.98
CA THR A 123 6.76 -20.17 -33.44
C THR A 123 7.80 -21.03 -34.20
N VAL A 124 8.43 -22.03 -33.58
CA VAL A 124 9.34 -22.95 -34.29
C VAL A 124 8.91 -24.39 -34.09
N THR A 125 8.00 -24.84 -34.95
CA THR A 125 7.89 -26.22 -35.46
C THR A 125 6.91 -26.17 -36.64
N GLU A 126 7.44 -26.04 -37.85
CA GLU A 126 6.81 -26.59 -39.07
C GLU A 126 7.19 -28.07 -39.21
#